data_AF-A0A9D5ETW4-F1
#
_entry.id   AF-A0A9D5ETW4-F1
#
_cell.length_a   1.000
_cell.length_b   1.000
_cell.length_c   1.000
_cell.angle_alpha   90.00
_cell.angle_beta   90.00
_cell.angle_gamma   90.00
#
_symmetry.space_group_name_H-M   'P 1'
#
loop_
_entity.id
_entity.type
_entity.pdbx_description
1 polymer ?
#
loop_
_entity_poly.entity_id
_entity_poly.type
_entity_poly.pdbx_seq_one_letter_code
_entity_poly.pdbx_strand_id
1 'polypeptide(L)'
;MPIVHQHSASLFDFDFFEPLPIQVEVSDAPITSDAGLLPLRQFDQRIGLTQQFAAALHDPRDPGRIDHTFPEMVRSRVFGILAG
;
A
#
# COMPACT_ATOMS: atom_id res chain seq x y z
N MET A 1 -15.50 -37.57 -5.11
CA MET A 1 -16.27 -36.39 -4.66
C MET A 1 -15.24 -35.31 -4.39
N PRO A 2 -15.15 -34.21 -5.17
CA PRO A 2 -14.22 -33.16 -4.80
C PRO A 2 -14.76 -32.46 -3.56
N ILE A 3 -13.90 -32.28 -2.57
CA ILE A 3 -14.19 -31.54 -1.36
C ILE A 3 -14.15 -30.06 -1.77
N VAL A 4 -15.32 -29.45 -1.88
CA VAL A 4 -15.45 -28.01 -2.05
C VAL A 4 -15.10 -27.39 -0.69
N HIS A 5 -13.87 -26.96 -0.53
CA HIS A 5 -13.50 -26.08 0.58
C HIS A 5 -14.11 -24.70 0.30
N GLN A 6 -15.33 -24.48 0.77
CA GLN A 6 -15.91 -23.15 0.91
C GLN A 6 -15.19 -22.42 2.04
N HIS A 7 -14.03 -21.83 1.74
CA HIS A 7 -13.54 -20.72 2.52
C HIS A 7 -14.03 -19.46 1.82
N SER A 8 -15.12 -18.89 2.34
CA SER A 8 -15.52 -17.52 2.00
C SER A 8 -14.52 -16.57 2.65
N ALA A 9 -13.29 -16.53 2.14
CA ALA A 9 -12.36 -15.46 2.45
C ALA A 9 -12.99 -14.17 1.94
N SER A 10 -13.02 -13.13 2.77
CA SER A 10 -13.46 -11.81 2.37
C SER A 10 -12.54 -11.33 1.24
N LEU A 11 -13.04 -11.37 0.01
CA LEU A 11 -12.37 -10.76 -1.14
C LEU A 11 -12.40 -9.24 -0.92
N PHE A 12 -11.22 -8.65 -0.84
CA PHE A 12 -11.05 -7.20 -0.83
C PHE A 12 -10.48 -6.77 -2.17
N ASP A 13 -11.17 -5.85 -2.84
CA ASP A 13 -10.70 -5.27 -4.08
C ASP A 13 -9.88 -4.01 -3.81
N PHE A 14 -8.84 -3.85 -4.64
CA PHE A 14 -8.05 -2.64 -4.67
C PHE A 14 -8.40 -1.73 -5.85
N ASP A 15 -8.66 -0.45 -5.59
CA ASP A 15 -9.06 0.55 -6.59
C ASP A 15 -7.86 1.18 -7.33
N PHE A 16 -6.63 0.79 -6.99
CA PHE A 16 -5.42 1.37 -7.57
C PHE A 16 -4.83 0.60 -8.77
N PHE A 17 -5.52 -0.45 -9.25
CA PHE A 17 -5.09 -1.23 -10.42
C PHE A 17 -6.28 -1.53 -11.34
N GLU A 18 -6.44 -0.71 -12.37
CA GLU A 18 -7.69 -0.68 -13.15
C GLU A 18 -7.83 -1.61 -14.37
N PRO A 19 -6.80 -2.29 -14.94
CA PRO A 19 -7.09 -3.29 -15.96
C PRO A 19 -7.46 -4.66 -15.37
N LEU A 20 -7.09 -4.93 -14.11
CA LEU A 20 -7.30 -6.25 -13.49
C LEU A 20 -7.50 -6.11 -11.97
N PRO A 21 -8.63 -6.58 -11.41
CA PRO A 21 -8.86 -6.52 -9.98
C PRO A 21 -7.84 -7.38 -9.24
N ILE A 22 -7.29 -6.84 -8.15
CA ILE A 22 -6.40 -7.57 -7.26
C ILE A 22 -7.25 -8.26 -6.20
N GLN A 23 -7.21 -9.59 -6.19
CA GLN A 23 -7.86 -10.40 -5.17
C GLN A 23 -6.88 -10.79 -4.07
N VAL A 24 -7.29 -10.63 -2.82
CA VAL A 24 -6.52 -11.04 -1.65
C VAL A 24 -7.28 -12.15 -0.93
N GLU A 25 -6.59 -13.26 -0.70
CA GLU A 25 -7.05 -14.36 0.14
C GLU A 25 -6.18 -14.43 1.40
N VAL A 26 -6.82 -14.56 2.56
CA VAL A 26 -6.11 -14.77 3.83
C VAL A 26 -5.71 -16.23 3.92
N SER A 27 -4.44 -16.47 4.18
CA SER A 27 -3.87 -17.81 4.36
C SER A 27 -3.26 -17.95 5.75
N ASP A 28 -3.46 -19.11 6.37
CA ASP A 28 -2.84 -19.46 7.65
C ASP A 28 -1.32 -19.74 7.51
N ALA A 29 -0.87 -20.06 6.30
CA ALA A 29 0.55 -20.17 5.99
C ALA A 29 1.16 -18.77 5.77
N PRO A 30 2.38 -18.51 6.28
CA PRO A 30 3.10 -17.26 6.04
C PRO A 30 3.65 -17.24 4.62
N ILE A 31 2.79 -16.92 3.64
CA ILE A 31 3.14 -16.94 2.22
C ILE A 31 3.92 -15.68 1.82
N THR A 32 3.66 -14.55 2.48
CA THR A 32 4.27 -13.25 2.17
C THR A 32 4.30 -12.36 3.42
N SER A 33 5.41 -11.65 3.60
CA SER A 33 5.58 -10.65 4.67
C SER A 33 4.86 -9.34 4.33
N ASP A 34 4.90 -8.94 3.06
CA ASP A 34 4.65 -7.54 2.69
C ASP A 34 3.26 -7.31 2.10
N ALA A 35 2.43 -8.34 1.96
CA ALA A 35 1.07 -8.17 1.43
C ALA A 35 0.21 -7.23 2.27
N GLY A 36 0.53 -7.05 3.56
CA GLY A 36 -0.10 -6.05 4.43
C GLY A 36 0.06 -4.60 3.94
N LEU A 37 1.03 -4.33 3.07
CA LEU A 37 1.23 -2.99 2.50
C LEU A 37 0.17 -2.62 1.43
N LEU A 38 -0.48 -3.59 0.80
CA LEU A 38 -1.51 -3.33 -0.21
C LEU A 38 -2.75 -2.63 0.36
N PRO A 39 -3.38 -3.11 1.46
CA PRO A 39 -4.48 -2.37 2.09
C PRO A 39 -4.02 -1.03 2.69
N LEU A 40 -2.79 -0.93 3.19
CA LEU A 40 -2.21 0.33 3.67
C LEU A 40 -2.06 1.36 2.55
N ARG A 41 -1.69 0.93 1.34
CA ARG A 41 -1.65 1.79 0.15
C ARG A 41 -3.02 2.37 -0.17
N GLN A 42 -4.05 1.54 -0.26
CA GLN A 42 -5.41 2.00 -0.53
C GLN A 42 -5.91 2.96 0.56
N PHE A 43 -5.61 2.64 1.82
CA PHE A 43 -5.94 3.52 2.94
C PHE A 43 -5.26 4.89 2.80
N ASP A 44 -3.94 4.92 2.57
CA ASP A 44 -3.17 6.16 2.34
C ASP A 44 -3.72 6.97 1.15
N GLN A 45 -4.08 6.32 0.05
CA GLN A 45 -4.66 6.99 -1.12
C GLN A 45 -6.02 7.63 -0.80
N ARG A 46 -6.86 6.96 0.01
CA ARG A 46 -8.20 7.45 0.36
C ARG A 46 -8.17 8.59 1.36
N ILE A 47 -7.25 8.56 2.32
CA ILE A 47 -7.21 9.59 3.38
C ILE A 47 -6.09 10.62 3.19
N GLY A 48 -5.17 10.41 2.26
CA GLY A 48 -4.06 11.32 1.97
C GLY A 48 -3.04 11.44 3.11
N LEU A 49 -2.84 10.40 3.92
CA LEU A 49 -2.00 10.48 5.13
C LEU A 49 -0.58 10.97 4.84
N THR A 50 0.12 10.31 3.91
CA THR A 50 1.51 10.64 3.57
C THR A 50 1.63 12.00 2.89
N GLN A 51 0.62 12.41 2.14
CA GLN A 51 0.57 13.71 1.48
C GLN A 51 0.39 14.84 2.50
N GLN A 52 -0.55 14.68 3.45
CA GLN A 52 -0.73 15.63 4.56
C GLN A 52 0.50 15.69 5.47
N PHE A 53 1.11 14.53 5.76
CA PHE A 53 2.32 14.48 6.55
C PHE A 53 3.50 15.18 5.87
N ALA A 54 3.69 14.97 4.57
CA ALA A 54 4.70 15.69 3.80
C ALA A 54 4.45 17.20 3.76
N ALA A 55 3.19 17.64 3.65
CA ALA A 55 2.82 19.06 3.65
C ALA A 55 3.11 19.77 4.98
N ALA A 56 3.17 19.03 6.08
CA ALA A 56 3.54 19.56 7.40
C ALA A 56 5.07 19.71 7.60
N LEU A 57 5.88 19.24 6.64
CA LEU A 57 7.33 19.27 6.72
C LEU A 57 7.92 20.24 5.69
N HIS A 58 9.05 20.86 6.04
CA HIS A 58 9.80 21.69 5.10
C HIS A 58 10.71 20.81 4.22
N ASP A 59 10.59 20.95 2.90
CA ASP A 59 11.53 20.34 1.96
C ASP A 59 12.57 21.39 1.51
N PRO A 60 13.83 21.31 2.01
CA PRO A 60 14.88 22.26 1.65
C PRO A 60 15.58 21.92 0.32
N ARG A 61 15.18 20.84 -0.36
CA ARG A 61 15.86 20.36 -1.57
C ARG A 61 15.58 21.28 -2.76
N ASP A 62 16.57 21.37 -3.65
CA ASP A 62 16.43 22.09 -4.91
C ASP A 62 15.54 21.30 -5.90
N PRO A 63 14.40 21.85 -6.35
CA PRO A 63 13.50 21.18 -7.29
C PRO A 63 14.16 20.80 -8.63
N GLY A 64 15.24 21.49 -9.03
CA GLY A 64 15.99 21.16 -10.25
C GLY A 64 16.96 19.98 -10.12
N ARG A 65 17.05 19.37 -8.93
CA ARG A 65 18.02 18.31 -8.60
C ARG A 65 17.38 17.09 -7.93
N ILE A 66 16.08 16.89 -8.12
CA ILE A 66 15.34 15.76 -7.54
C ILE A 66 14.67 14.92 -8.64
N ASP A 67 14.77 13.60 -8.49
CA ASP A 67 14.03 12.64 -9.32
C ASP A 67 12.69 12.24 -8.69
N HIS A 68 12.56 12.41 -7.37
CA HIS A 68 11.39 12.06 -6.57
C HIS A 68 10.90 13.24 -5.74
N THR A 69 9.61 13.48 -5.84
CA THR A 69 8.90 14.50 -5.05
C THR A 69 9.00 14.18 -3.55
N PHE A 70 8.83 15.22 -2.72
CA PHE A 70 8.85 15.03 -1.28
C PHE A 70 7.78 14.07 -0.75
N PRO A 71 6.52 14.12 -1.23
CA PRO A 71 5.52 13.14 -0.81
C PRO A 71 5.87 11.70 -1.20
N GLU A 72 6.54 11.48 -2.33
CA GLU A 72 7.00 10.13 -2.72
C GLU A 72 8.07 9.60 -1.77
N MET A 73 9.06 10.43 -1.42
CA MET A 73 10.10 10.09 -0.44
C MET A 73 9.50 9.78 0.93
N VAL A 74 8.56 10.62 1.38
CA VAL A 74 7.85 10.43 2.66
C VAL A 74 7.05 9.13 2.65
N ARG A 75 6.25 8.88 1.60
CA ARG A 75 5.48 7.63 1.46
C ARG A 75 6.40 6.41 1.47
N SER A 76 7.47 6.44 0.69
CA SER A 76 8.47 5.36 0.64
C SER A 76 9.06 5.09 2.03
N ARG A 77 9.39 6.14 2.79
CA ARG A 77 9.95 5.98 4.13
C ARG A 77 8.94 5.41 5.13
N VAL A 78 7.71 5.91 5.11
CA VAL A 78 6.63 5.39 5.97
C VAL A 78 6.36 3.93 5.67
N PHE A 79 6.23 3.54 4.40
CA PHE A 79 5.95 2.16 4.03
C PHE A 79 7.11 1.23 4.36
N GLY A 80 8.36 1.69 4.18
CA GLY A 80 9.53 0.93 4.59
C GLY A 80 9.63 0.71 6.11
N ILE A 81 9.11 1.62 6.94
CA ILE A 81 9.01 1.39 8.40
C ILE A 81 7.90 0.39 8.73
N LEU A 82 6.77 0.46 8.04
CA LEU A 82 5.64 -0.46 8.24
C LEU A 82 5.95 -1.89 7.78
N ALA A 83 6.84 -2.04 6.80
CA ALA A 83 7.29 -3.33 6.30
C ALA A 83 8.19 -4.12 7.28
N GLY A 84 8.78 -3.43 8.27
CA GLY A 84 9.73 -4.03 9.22
C GLY A 84 11.19 -3.84 8.81
#